data_AF-A0AAP0AW76-F1
#
_entry.id   AF-A0AAP0AW76-F1
#
_cell.length_a   1.000
_cell.length_b   1.000
_cell.length_c   1.000
_cell.angle_alpha   90.00
_cell.angle_beta   90.00
_cell.angle_gamma   90.00
#
_symmetry.space_group_name_H-M   'P 1'
#
loop_
_entity.id
_entity.type
_entity.pdbx_description
1 polymer ?
#
loop_
_entity_poly.entity_id
_entity_poly.type
_entity_poly.pdbx_seq_one_letter_code
_entity_poly.pdbx_strand_id
1 'polypeptide(L)'
;MVSGFRRSLSLSVSGAHRSNSGHKTHPPPEKSYHIRSVSLPCRSHPLISQIEDELSALRSFQIRPEIEKPTLDWVSSGLRRLESLHSVLDDLLHLPQANAVLRHRPAWADRALEDFLLFADVYDTFRSAAIAVKHHAALAEVAVRRRDDSDLISCLREQKKTEKKLIRLSAVLRDGARPAPGATGLGLAAEAEIAGVIRDVTSVTMMATTALFSAVRAVFSNVFSAMAAPSTAKWVVRPLRRVSGKKWTAAAEEEKLGSLEDLEGRVGVLEADCERVFRCFVNTRVTLLNSLSPFSS
;
A
#
# COMPACT_ATOMS: atom_id res chain seq x y z
N MET A 1 -2.71 1.26 -31.47
CA MET A 1 -3.23 -0.12 -31.62
C MET A 1 -2.23 -0.90 -32.46
N VAL A 2 -1.35 -1.66 -31.82
CA VAL A 2 -0.42 -2.57 -32.51
C VAL A 2 -0.77 -3.98 -32.05
N SER A 3 -1.07 -4.79 -33.07
CA SER A 3 -1.59 -6.14 -33.03
C SER A 3 -0.67 -7.11 -32.27
N GLY A 4 -1.29 -7.95 -31.45
CA GLY A 4 -0.62 -8.98 -30.66
C GLY A 4 -0.10 -10.13 -31.52
N PHE A 5 1.13 -10.54 -31.24
CA PHE A 5 1.72 -11.75 -31.82
C PHE A 5 1.53 -12.91 -30.83
N ARG A 6 0.42 -13.65 -30.95
CA ARG A 6 0.29 -15.01 -30.39
C ARG A 6 0.63 -16.01 -31.50
N ARG A 7 1.80 -16.64 -31.44
CA ARG A 7 2.07 -17.87 -32.20
C ARG A 7 1.76 -19.06 -31.29
N SER A 8 0.55 -19.56 -31.42
CA SER A 8 0.19 -20.91 -30.96
C SER A 8 0.69 -21.89 -32.02
N LEU A 9 1.60 -22.80 -31.66
CA LEU A 9 1.94 -23.95 -32.50
C LEU A 9 1.24 -25.18 -31.91
N SER A 10 0.12 -25.56 -32.51
CA SER A 10 -0.53 -26.85 -32.29
C SER A 10 0.17 -27.89 -33.17
N LEU A 11 0.81 -28.88 -32.56
CA LEU A 11 1.30 -30.06 -33.28
C LEU A 11 0.17 -31.07 -33.42
N SER A 12 -0.39 -31.15 -34.63
CA SER A 12 -1.23 -32.26 -35.05
C SER A 12 -0.33 -33.43 -35.43
N VAL A 13 -0.37 -34.54 -34.69
CA VAL A 13 0.11 -35.83 -35.19
C VAL A 13 -1.11 -36.70 -35.45
N SER A 14 -1.41 -36.83 -36.75
CA SER A 14 -2.46 -37.65 -37.31
C SER A 14 -2.07 -39.13 -37.22
N GLY A 15 -2.84 -39.91 -36.45
CA GLY A 15 -2.72 -41.37 -36.40
C GLY A 15 -3.79 -42.01 -37.28
N ALA A 16 -3.42 -42.46 -38.47
CA ALA A 16 -4.28 -43.29 -39.33
C ALA A 16 -3.55 -44.60 -39.65
N HIS A 17 -4.08 -45.70 -39.12
CA HIS A 17 -3.68 -47.07 -39.45
C HIS A 17 -4.00 -47.40 -40.91
N ARG A 18 -3.04 -47.99 -41.64
CA ARG A 18 -3.30 -48.86 -42.79
C ARG A 18 -2.22 -49.94 -42.91
N SER A 19 -2.67 -51.14 -43.22
CA SER A 19 -1.97 -52.43 -43.18
C SER A 19 -1.38 -52.86 -44.53
N ASN A 20 -0.29 -53.66 -44.46
CA ASN A 20 0.28 -54.60 -45.46
C ASN A 20 0.90 -53.99 -46.74
N SER A 21 2.01 -54.47 -47.33
CA SER A 21 2.87 -55.66 -47.15
C SER A 21 4.19 -55.48 -47.93
N GLY A 22 5.28 -56.13 -47.50
CA GLY A 22 6.33 -56.67 -48.39
C GLY A 22 7.46 -55.76 -48.88
N HIS A 23 8.62 -55.79 -48.19
CA HIS A 23 9.98 -56.04 -48.72
C HIS A 23 11.04 -55.59 -47.69
N LYS A 24 12.08 -56.43 -47.51
CA LYS A 24 13.20 -56.20 -46.60
C LYS A 24 14.16 -55.16 -47.17
N THR A 25 14.30 -54.02 -46.50
CA THR A 25 15.52 -53.21 -46.48
C THR A 25 15.67 -52.65 -45.05
N HIS A 26 16.81 -52.90 -44.42
CA HIS A 26 17.10 -52.33 -43.10
C HIS A 26 17.23 -50.81 -43.22
N PRO A 27 16.45 -50.00 -42.49
CA PRO A 27 16.70 -48.57 -42.43
C PRO A 27 17.94 -48.32 -41.54
N PRO A 28 18.70 -47.24 -41.78
CA PRO A 28 19.78 -46.85 -40.87
C PRO A 28 19.18 -46.55 -39.49
N PRO A 29 19.94 -46.73 -38.39
CA PRO A 29 19.40 -46.53 -37.05
C PRO A 29 18.85 -45.11 -36.93
N GLU A 30 17.55 -45.00 -36.68
CA GLU A 30 16.91 -43.74 -36.33
C GLU A 30 17.61 -43.21 -35.08
N LYS A 31 18.34 -42.12 -35.26
CA LYS A 31 18.89 -41.36 -34.15
C LYS A 31 17.69 -40.84 -33.36
N SER A 32 17.47 -41.41 -32.18
CA SER A 32 16.64 -40.82 -31.14
C SER A 32 17.06 -39.36 -30.98
N TYR A 33 16.23 -38.44 -31.47
CA TYR A 33 16.39 -37.04 -31.14
C TYR A 33 16.03 -36.93 -29.67
N HIS A 34 17.03 -36.90 -28.80
CA HIS A 34 16.85 -36.38 -27.46
C HIS A 34 16.27 -34.98 -27.61
N ILE A 35 15.00 -34.82 -27.25
CA ILE A 35 14.40 -33.52 -26.97
C ILE A 35 15.23 -32.96 -25.81
N ARG A 36 16.27 -32.21 -26.15
CA ARG A 36 17.00 -31.41 -25.17
C ARG A 36 16.02 -30.32 -24.79
N SER A 37 15.49 -30.42 -23.58
CA SER A 37 14.71 -29.36 -22.95
C SER A 37 15.49 -28.06 -23.11
N VAL A 38 14.89 -27.10 -23.78
CA VAL A 38 15.43 -25.75 -23.89
C VAL A 38 15.14 -25.11 -22.53
N SER A 39 16.08 -25.21 -21.60
CA SER A 39 16.04 -24.39 -20.39
C SER A 39 16.16 -22.94 -20.85
N LEU A 40 15.05 -22.21 -20.88
CA LEU A 40 15.08 -20.76 -21.07
C LEU A 40 16.04 -20.18 -20.01
N PRO A 41 17.01 -19.35 -20.43
CA PRO A 41 17.95 -18.77 -19.49
C PRO A 41 17.21 -17.84 -18.53
N CYS A 42 17.58 -17.98 -17.24
CA CYS A 42 17.28 -17.10 -16.11
C CYS A 42 15.80 -16.99 -15.73
N ARG A 43 15.34 -17.87 -14.82
CA ARG A 43 14.25 -17.46 -13.92
C ARG A 43 14.78 -16.30 -13.09
N SER A 44 14.03 -15.19 -13.04
CA SER A 44 14.25 -14.14 -12.05
C SER A 44 14.32 -14.76 -10.65
N HIS A 45 15.04 -14.11 -9.73
CA HIS A 45 15.20 -14.61 -8.37
C HIS A 45 13.82 -14.89 -7.75
N PRO A 46 13.60 -15.98 -6.99
CA PRO A 46 12.27 -16.32 -6.45
C PRO A 46 11.64 -15.19 -5.62
N LEU A 47 12.45 -14.39 -4.90
CA LEU A 47 11.98 -13.21 -4.19
C LEU A 47 11.39 -12.13 -5.11
N ILE A 48 11.89 -11.99 -6.35
CA ILE A 48 11.35 -11.03 -7.32
C ILE A 48 9.94 -11.46 -7.74
N SER A 49 9.74 -12.75 -8.04
CA SER A 49 8.40 -13.30 -8.30
C SER A 49 7.46 -13.09 -7.11
N GLN A 50 7.95 -13.28 -5.89
CA GLN A 50 7.15 -13.05 -4.67
C GLN A 50 6.76 -11.58 -4.51
N ILE A 51 7.67 -10.64 -4.81
CA ILE A 51 7.36 -9.20 -4.82
C ILE A 51 6.32 -8.90 -5.89
N GLU A 52 6.45 -9.44 -7.10
CA GLU A 52 5.46 -9.25 -8.17
C GLU A 52 4.06 -9.74 -7.74
N ASP A 53 3.98 -10.88 -7.07
CA ASP A 53 2.74 -11.42 -6.50
C ASP A 53 2.15 -10.49 -5.42
N GLU A 54 2.95 -9.99 -4.49
CA GLU A 54 2.52 -9.03 -3.46
C GLU A 54 2.07 -7.68 -4.06
N LEU A 55 2.78 -7.20 -5.09
CA LEU A 55 2.39 -5.99 -5.83
C LEU A 55 1.05 -6.19 -6.55
N SER A 56 0.85 -7.34 -7.18
CA SER A 56 -0.42 -7.70 -7.82
C SER A 56 -1.55 -7.78 -6.79
N ALA A 57 -1.29 -8.41 -5.64
CA ALA A 57 -2.24 -8.50 -4.54
C ALA A 57 -2.63 -7.12 -3.99
N LEU A 58 -1.67 -6.21 -3.77
CA LEU A 58 -1.92 -4.85 -3.31
C LEU A 58 -2.69 -4.01 -4.34
N ARG A 59 -2.38 -4.14 -5.62
CA ARG A 59 -3.15 -3.48 -6.70
C ARG A 59 -4.59 -3.99 -6.74
N SER A 60 -4.78 -5.31 -6.67
CA SER A 60 -6.13 -5.90 -6.66
C SER A 60 -6.96 -5.50 -5.43
N PHE A 61 -6.30 -5.39 -4.27
CA PHE A 61 -6.90 -4.92 -3.02
C PHE A 61 -7.45 -3.48 -3.15
N GLN A 62 -6.77 -2.63 -3.91
CA GLN A 62 -7.18 -1.25 -4.18
C GLN A 62 -8.29 -1.12 -5.22
N ILE A 63 -8.36 -2.05 -6.19
CA ILE A 63 -9.34 -2.05 -7.30
C ILE A 63 -10.73 -2.52 -6.85
N ARG A 64 -10.88 -3.03 -5.62
CA ARG A 64 -12.19 -3.44 -5.10
C ARG A 64 -13.16 -2.25 -5.19
N PRO A 65 -14.35 -2.41 -5.81
CA PRO A 65 -15.26 -1.31 -6.03
C PRO A 65 -15.59 -0.70 -4.68
N GLU A 66 -15.30 0.60 -4.57
CA GLU A 66 -15.77 1.55 -3.57
C GLU A 66 -16.63 0.86 -2.50
N ILE A 67 -15.98 0.36 -1.45
CA ILE A 67 -16.74 -0.11 -0.30
C ILE A 67 -17.51 1.13 0.15
N GLU A 68 -18.84 1.11 0.01
CA GLU A 68 -19.73 2.25 0.28
C GLU A 68 -19.43 2.90 1.65
N LYS A 69 -18.79 2.14 2.57
CA LYS A 69 -18.17 2.62 3.79
C LYS A 69 -16.84 1.90 4.06
N PRO A 70 -15.66 2.53 3.89
CA PRO A 70 -14.40 1.92 4.31
C PRO A 70 -14.43 1.60 5.81
N THR A 71 -13.73 0.54 6.23
CA THR A 71 -13.61 0.11 7.63
C THR A 71 -12.16 0.10 8.08
N LEU A 72 -11.90 0.25 9.39
CA LEU A 72 -10.53 0.15 9.91
C LEU A 72 -9.95 -1.26 9.76
N ASP A 73 -10.78 -2.30 9.60
CA ASP A 73 -10.30 -3.68 9.38
C ASP A 73 -9.76 -3.83 7.95
N TRP A 74 -10.40 -3.17 6.99
CA TRP A 74 -9.86 -3.06 5.63
C TRP A 74 -8.53 -2.31 5.66
N VAL A 75 -8.46 -1.17 6.35
CA VAL A 75 -7.22 -0.40 6.50
C VAL A 75 -6.11 -1.26 7.12
N SER A 76 -6.39 -1.92 8.23
CA SER A 76 -5.45 -2.82 8.93
C SER A 76 -4.96 -3.95 8.02
N SER A 77 -5.85 -4.48 7.18
CA SER A 77 -5.49 -5.50 6.19
C SER A 77 -4.59 -4.96 5.09
N GLY A 78 -4.80 -3.71 4.66
CA GLY A 78 -3.91 -3.04 3.70
C GLY A 78 -2.55 -2.71 4.30
N LEU A 79 -2.48 -2.27 5.56
CA LEU A 79 -1.23 -2.03 6.28
C LEU A 79 -0.42 -3.32 6.45
N ARG A 80 -1.06 -4.43 6.81
CA ARG A 80 -0.42 -5.76 6.87
C ARG A 80 0.13 -6.22 5.52
N ARG A 81 -0.54 -5.91 4.41
CA ARG A 81 -0.03 -6.22 3.06
C ARG A 81 1.17 -5.37 2.69
N LEU A 82 1.20 -4.09 3.08
CA LEU A 82 2.39 -3.26 2.94
C LEU A 82 3.55 -3.82 3.75
N GLU A 83 3.31 -4.19 5.01
CA GLU A 83 4.32 -4.85 5.86
C GLU A 83 4.89 -6.11 5.18
N SER A 84 4.05 -6.99 4.63
CA SER A 84 4.48 -8.18 3.88
C SER A 84 5.36 -7.82 2.68
N LEU A 85 4.91 -6.90 1.82
CA LEU A 85 5.66 -6.45 0.65
C LEU A 85 7.05 -5.91 1.04
N HIS A 86 7.12 -5.09 2.07
CA HIS A 86 8.39 -4.49 2.51
C HIS A 86 9.30 -5.48 3.23
N SER A 87 8.76 -6.52 3.87
CA SER A 87 9.55 -7.63 4.39
C SER A 87 10.25 -8.39 3.26
N VAL A 88 9.53 -8.73 2.19
CA VAL A 88 10.12 -9.45 1.05
C VAL A 88 11.12 -8.56 0.29
N LEU A 89 10.85 -7.24 0.21
CA LEU A 89 11.82 -6.29 -0.34
C LEU A 89 13.10 -6.27 0.51
N ASP A 90 13.00 -6.24 1.84
CA ASP A 90 14.17 -6.24 2.70
C ASP A 90 15.00 -7.52 2.49
N ASP A 91 14.37 -8.69 2.39
CA ASP A 91 15.05 -9.95 2.05
C ASP A 91 15.78 -9.87 0.70
N LEU A 92 15.16 -9.23 -0.32
CA LEU A 92 15.78 -9.02 -1.63
C LEU A 92 17.03 -8.13 -1.51
N LEU A 93 16.97 -7.05 -0.73
CA LEU A 93 18.08 -6.10 -0.57
C LEU A 93 19.28 -6.72 0.17
N HIS A 94 19.06 -7.73 1.01
CA HIS A 94 20.12 -8.47 1.68
C HIS A 94 20.88 -9.43 0.75
N LEU A 95 20.37 -9.71 -0.46
CA LEU A 95 21.05 -10.61 -1.39
C LEU A 95 22.40 -10.05 -1.88
N PRO A 96 23.41 -10.91 -2.13
CA PRO A 96 24.68 -10.49 -2.70
C PRO A 96 24.54 -9.80 -4.06
N GLN A 97 23.58 -10.23 -4.89
CA GLN A 97 23.32 -9.63 -6.20
C GLN A 97 22.77 -8.20 -6.07
N ALA A 98 21.83 -7.98 -5.13
CA ALA A 98 21.30 -6.66 -4.84
C ALA A 98 22.39 -5.73 -4.29
N ASN A 99 23.19 -6.23 -3.35
CA ASN A 99 24.31 -5.51 -2.78
C ASN A 99 25.40 -5.16 -3.81
N ALA A 100 25.70 -6.05 -4.77
CA ALA A 100 26.66 -5.77 -5.83
C ALA A 100 26.21 -4.57 -6.67
N VAL A 101 24.92 -4.50 -7.02
CA VAL A 101 24.34 -3.34 -7.72
C VAL A 101 24.39 -2.08 -6.87
N LEU A 102 23.97 -2.18 -5.60
CA LEU A 102 23.92 -1.03 -4.68
C LEU A 102 25.31 -0.45 -4.38
N ARG A 103 26.38 -1.26 -4.33
CA ARG A 103 27.76 -0.78 -4.13
C ARG A 103 28.24 0.18 -5.24
N HIS A 104 27.69 0.07 -6.44
CA HIS A 104 27.97 1.01 -7.52
C HIS A 104 27.22 2.34 -7.38
N ARG A 105 26.44 2.49 -6.31
CA ARG A 105 25.64 3.67 -5.97
C ARG A 105 24.84 4.17 -7.17
N PRO A 106 23.92 3.34 -7.69
CA PRO A 106 23.23 3.63 -8.95
C PRO A 106 22.36 4.89 -8.81
N ALA A 107 22.12 5.57 -9.93
CA ALA A 107 21.44 6.86 -9.94
C ALA A 107 20.03 6.84 -9.33
N TRP A 108 19.37 5.67 -9.29
CA TRP A 108 18.06 5.51 -8.67
C TRP A 108 18.12 5.38 -7.14
N ALA A 109 19.29 5.06 -6.55
CA ALA A 109 19.41 4.73 -5.13
C ALA A 109 19.13 5.94 -4.22
N ASP A 110 19.65 7.12 -4.56
CA ASP A 110 19.39 8.34 -3.78
C ASP A 110 17.90 8.67 -3.78
N ARG A 111 17.22 8.46 -4.91
CA ARG A 111 15.77 8.59 -4.99
C ARG A 111 15.03 7.57 -4.12
N ALA A 112 15.45 6.31 -4.14
CA ALA A 112 14.84 5.29 -3.27
C ALA A 112 14.98 5.67 -1.79
N LEU A 113 16.15 6.18 -1.39
CA LEU A 113 16.38 6.71 -0.03
C LEU A 113 15.46 7.88 0.33
N GLU A 114 15.23 8.81 -0.62
CA GLU A 114 14.26 9.90 -0.47
C GLU A 114 12.82 9.38 -0.34
N ASP A 115 12.41 8.42 -1.19
CA ASP A 115 11.08 7.82 -1.18
C ASP A 115 10.80 7.12 0.16
N PHE A 116 11.74 6.31 0.67
CA PHE A 116 11.58 5.63 1.97
C PHE A 116 11.60 6.57 3.16
N LEU A 117 12.38 7.66 3.10
CA LEU A 117 12.33 8.70 4.13
C LEU A 117 10.97 9.40 4.13
N LEU A 118 10.47 9.77 2.94
CA LEU A 118 9.15 10.36 2.78
C LEU A 118 8.05 9.45 3.34
N PHE A 119 8.11 8.14 3.06
CA PHE A 119 7.14 7.20 3.63
C PHE A 119 7.23 7.15 5.16
N ALA A 120 8.42 7.11 5.74
CA ALA A 120 8.58 7.14 7.19
C ALA A 120 7.98 8.42 7.81
N ASP A 121 8.30 9.60 7.29
CA ASP A 121 7.80 10.89 7.81
C ASP A 121 6.28 10.99 7.72
N VAL A 122 5.72 10.51 6.61
CA VAL A 122 4.28 10.53 6.37
C VAL A 122 3.55 9.56 7.28
N TYR A 123 4.12 8.39 7.58
CA TYR A 123 3.55 7.43 8.53
C TYR A 123 3.69 7.86 9.99
N ASP A 124 4.76 8.55 10.38
CA ASP A 124 4.89 9.16 11.71
C ASP A 124 3.80 10.23 11.94
N THR A 125 3.60 11.10 10.95
CA THR A 125 2.54 12.11 11.01
C THR A 125 1.14 11.47 10.98
N PHE A 126 0.97 10.40 10.21
CA PHE A 126 -0.29 9.65 10.14
C PHE A 126 -0.64 9.00 11.48
N ARG A 127 0.34 8.33 12.11
CA ARG A 127 0.20 7.74 13.45
C ARG A 127 -0.16 8.81 14.49
N SER A 128 0.52 9.95 14.45
CA SER A 128 0.20 11.11 15.30
C SER A 128 -1.23 11.62 15.09
N ALA A 129 -1.73 11.61 13.85
CA ALA A 129 -3.12 11.97 13.55
C ALA A 129 -4.12 10.94 14.11
N ALA A 130 -3.81 9.63 14.02
CA ALA A 130 -4.62 8.57 14.60
C ALA A 130 -4.73 8.71 16.14
N ILE A 131 -3.60 8.95 16.83
CA ILE A 131 -3.57 9.20 18.28
C ILE A 131 -4.43 10.42 18.64
N ALA A 132 -4.34 11.50 17.86
CA ALA A 132 -5.18 12.68 18.08
C ALA A 132 -6.67 12.36 17.94
N VAL A 133 -7.06 11.57 16.93
CA VAL A 133 -8.45 11.14 16.73
C VAL A 133 -8.95 10.29 17.90
N LYS A 134 -8.12 9.38 18.44
CA LYS A 134 -8.42 8.62 19.65
C LYS A 134 -8.79 9.54 20.80
N HIS A 135 -7.96 10.55 21.05
CA HIS A 135 -8.19 11.54 22.09
C HIS A 135 -9.45 12.39 21.82
N HIS A 136 -9.70 12.78 20.57
CA HIS A 136 -10.92 13.51 20.20
C HIS A 136 -12.18 12.66 20.40
N ALA A 137 -12.11 11.35 20.19
CA ALA A 137 -13.23 10.44 20.41
C ALA A 137 -13.59 10.38 21.90
N ALA A 138 -12.60 10.17 22.77
CA ALA A 138 -12.78 10.17 24.22
C ALA A 138 -13.34 11.50 24.76
N LEU A 139 -12.82 12.64 24.28
CA LEU A 139 -13.35 13.96 24.66
C LEU A 139 -14.78 14.19 24.16
N ALA A 140 -15.09 13.76 22.93
CA ALA A 140 -16.45 13.86 22.39
C ALA A 140 -17.43 13.00 23.21
N GLU A 141 -17.00 11.81 23.66
CA GLU A 141 -17.80 10.93 24.51
C GLU A 141 -18.13 11.61 25.84
N VAL A 142 -17.13 12.19 26.51
CA VAL A 142 -17.32 12.93 27.76
C VAL A 142 -18.24 14.14 27.56
N ALA A 143 -18.06 14.90 26.47
CA ALA A 143 -18.89 16.06 26.16
C ALA A 143 -20.36 15.67 25.93
N VAL A 144 -20.61 14.57 25.21
CA VAL A 144 -21.96 14.03 25.00
C VAL A 144 -22.59 13.62 26.34
N ARG A 145 -21.87 12.86 27.18
CA ARG A 145 -22.36 12.44 28.51
C ARG A 145 -22.68 13.63 29.42
N ARG A 146 -21.87 14.68 29.37
CA ARG A 146 -22.03 15.92 30.16
C ARG A 146 -23.04 16.92 29.57
N ARG A 147 -23.54 16.67 28.36
CA ARG A 147 -24.40 17.61 27.60
C ARG A 147 -23.70 18.95 27.33
N ASP A 148 -22.40 18.91 27.10
CA ASP A 148 -21.60 20.10 26.79
C ASP A 148 -21.44 20.28 25.28
N ASP A 149 -22.34 21.05 24.68
CA ASP A 149 -22.33 21.35 23.25
C ASP A 149 -21.07 22.13 22.84
N SER A 150 -20.50 22.95 23.73
CA SER A 150 -19.33 23.78 23.41
C SER A 150 -18.09 22.91 23.24
N ASP A 151 -17.87 22.00 24.19
CA ASP A 151 -16.75 21.05 24.15
C ASP A 151 -16.88 20.08 22.97
N LEU A 152 -18.10 19.60 22.70
CA LEU A 152 -18.36 18.75 21.53
C LEU A 152 -18.02 19.49 20.21
N ILE A 153 -18.44 20.75 20.07
CA ILE A 153 -18.11 21.58 18.90
C ILE A 153 -16.60 21.78 18.77
N SER A 154 -15.89 22.00 19.89
CA SER A 154 -14.43 22.13 19.89
C SER A 154 -13.76 20.84 19.38
N CYS A 155 -14.18 19.67 19.88
CA CYS A 155 -13.68 18.37 19.44
C CYS A 155 -13.90 18.15 17.94
N LEU A 156 -15.09 18.46 17.43
CA LEU A 156 -15.40 18.36 16.00
C LEU A 156 -14.55 19.29 15.13
N ARG A 157 -14.16 20.47 15.65
CA ARG A 157 -13.27 21.39 14.93
C ARG A 157 -11.84 20.86 14.88
N GLU A 158 -11.32 20.33 15.99
CA GLU A 158 -10.00 19.71 16.01
C GLU A 158 -9.94 18.49 15.10
N GLN A 159 -11.00 17.68 15.09
CA GLN A 159 -11.13 16.57 14.16
C GLN A 159 -11.11 17.02 12.69
N LYS A 160 -11.77 18.13 12.34
CA LYS A 160 -11.65 18.68 10.98
C LYS A 160 -10.23 19.11 10.63
N LYS A 161 -9.40 19.50 11.61
CA LYS A 161 -7.99 19.79 11.38
C LYS A 161 -7.18 18.51 11.16
N THR A 162 -7.46 17.42 11.88
CA THR A 162 -6.79 16.13 11.65
C THR A 162 -7.11 15.59 10.26
N GLU A 163 -8.36 15.67 9.81
CA GLU A 163 -8.75 15.31 8.44
C GLU A 163 -7.99 16.11 7.37
N LYS A 164 -7.81 17.43 7.58
CA LYS A 164 -7.00 18.27 6.70
C LYS A 164 -5.53 17.84 6.68
N LYS A 165 -4.98 17.39 7.81
CA LYS A 165 -3.62 16.82 7.85
C LYS A 165 -3.54 15.57 6.98
N LEU A 166 -4.51 14.66 7.06
CA LEU A 166 -4.55 13.45 6.21
C LEU A 166 -4.60 13.79 4.72
N ILE A 167 -5.40 14.79 4.33
CA ILE A 167 -5.45 15.26 2.93
C ILE A 167 -4.10 15.83 2.49
N ARG A 168 -3.43 16.59 3.35
CA ARG A 168 -2.09 17.15 3.06
C ARG A 168 -1.05 16.05 2.90
N LEU A 169 -1.07 15.01 3.75
CA LEU A 169 -0.15 13.88 3.60
C LEU A 169 -0.31 13.19 2.24
N SER A 170 -1.55 12.97 1.80
CA SER A 170 -1.81 12.45 0.44
C SER A 170 -1.33 13.39 -0.67
N ALA A 171 -1.36 14.71 -0.46
CA ALA A 171 -0.81 15.68 -1.42
C ALA A 171 0.72 15.63 -1.45
N VAL A 172 1.39 15.61 -0.29
CA VAL A 172 2.85 15.48 -0.18
C VAL A 172 3.34 14.21 -0.89
N LEU A 173 2.64 13.08 -0.74
CA LEU A 173 2.97 11.86 -1.47
C LEU A 173 2.90 12.04 -2.99
N ARG A 174 1.85 12.71 -3.49
CA ARG A 174 1.71 12.98 -4.94
C ARG A 174 2.72 13.99 -5.47
N ASP A 175 3.09 14.99 -4.68
CA ASP A 175 4.09 15.98 -5.06
C ASP A 175 5.52 15.37 -5.02
N GLY A 176 5.73 14.40 -4.11
CA GLY A 176 6.93 13.59 -4.04
C GLY A 176 7.09 12.61 -5.21
N ALA A 177 6.00 12.25 -5.91
CA ALA A 177 6.06 11.46 -7.13
C ALA A 177 6.73 12.26 -8.26
N ARG A 178 8.05 12.22 -8.31
CA ARG A 178 8.85 12.75 -9.42
C ARG A 178 8.83 11.77 -10.59
N PRO A 179 8.83 12.22 -11.86
CA PRO A 179 9.19 11.36 -12.97
C PRO A 179 10.57 10.76 -12.72
N ALA A 180 10.77 9.48 -13.03
CA ALA A 180 12.11 8.88 -12.98
C ALA A 180 13.04 9.71 -13.87
N PRO A 181 14.29 10.01 -13.44
CA PRO A 181 15.32 10.38 -14.39
C PRO A 181 15.29 9.34 -15.51
N GLY A 182 15.20 9.78 -16.77
CA GLY A 182 15.28 8.86 -17.90
C GLY A 182 16.49 7.96 -17.70
N ALA A 183 16.36 6.66 -17.92
CA ALA A 183 17.44 5.69 -17.77
C ALA A 183 18.56 6.01 -18.77
N THR A 184 19.41 6.97 -18.43
CA THR A 184 20.66 7.27 -19.12
C THR A 184 21.72 6.41 -18.46
N GLY A 185 21.65 5.10 -18.69
CA GLY A 185 22.61 4.16 -18.16
C GLY A 185 22.55 2.87 -18.95
N LEU A 186 23.68 2.49 -19.55
CA LEU A 186 23.95 1.14 -20.04
C LEU A 186 24.11 0.20 -18.83
N GLY A 187 23.12 0.14 -17.95
CA GLY A 187 23.14 -0.69 -16.75
C GLY A 187 23.12 -2.17 -17.11
N LEU A 188 23.82 -2.98 -16.31
CA LEU A 188 23.76 -4.43 -16.42
C LEU A 188 22.31 -4.92 -16.21
N ALA A 189 21.91 -6.03 -16.84
CA ALA A 189 20.54 -6.55 -16.75
C ALA A 189 20.04 -6.71 -15.30
N ALA A 190 20.93 -7.07 -14.37
CA ALA A 190 20.63 -7.18 -12.94
C ALA A 190 20.34 -5.84 -12.27
N GLU A 191 21.03 -4.75 -12.65
CA GLU A 191 20.75 -3.41 -12.13
C GLU A 191 19.38 -2.92 -12.60
N ALA A 192 19.06 -3.14 -13.87
CA ALA A 192 17.75 -2.78 -14.44
C ALA A 192 16.60 -3.54 -13.77
N GLU A 193 16.81 -4.81 -13.43
CA GLU A 193 15.83 -5.65 -12.72
C GLU A 193 15.56 -5.12 -11.31
N ILE A 194 16.61 -4.89 -10.50
CA ILE A 194 16.48 -4.37 -9.13
C ILE A 194 15.89 -2.96 -9.12
N ALA A 195 16.33 -2.10 -10.04
CA ALA A 195 15.78 -0.75 -10.19
C ALA A 195 14.28 -0.79 -10.54
N GLY A 196 13.89 -1.71 -11.42
CA GLY A 196 12.50 -1.94 -11.79
C GLY A 196 11.65 -2.36 -10.59
N VAL A 197 12.12 -3.34 -9.82
CA VAL A 197 11.44 -3.82 -8.62
C VAL A 197 11.25 -2.70 -7.60
N ILE A 198 12.30 -1.94 -7.28
CA ILE A 198 12.23 -0.87 -6.27
C ILE A 198 11.27 0.23 -6.73
N ARG A 199 11.33 0.63 -8.00
CA ARG A 199 10.40 1.61 -8.56
C ARG A 199 8.94 1.13 -8.46
N ASP A 200 8.69 -0.13 -8.78
CA ASP A 200 7.35 -0.68 -8.75
C ASP A 200 6.83 -0.80 -7.31
N VAL A 201 7.70 -1.16 -6.35
CA VAL A 201 7.40 -1.15 -4.91
C VAL A 201 7.08 0.25 -4.42
N THR A 202 7.94 1.25 -4.68
CA THR A 202 7.68 2.62 -4.20
C THR A 202 6.40 3.20 -4.82
N SER A 203 6.15 2.93 -6.10
CA SER A 203 4.91 3.34 -6.78
C SER A 203 3.66 2.74 -6.15
N VAL A 204 3.63 1.42 -5.95
CA VAL A 204 2.47 0.74 -5.35
C VAL A 204 2.28 1.13 -3.89
N THR A 205 3.38 1.32 -3.15
CA THR A 205 3.37 1.79 -1.75
C THR A 205 2.73 3.16 -1.62
N MET A 206 3.08 4.09 -2.52
CA MET A 206 2.51 5.43 -2.55
C MET A 206 1.00 5.41 -2.86
N MET A 207 0.60 4.60 -3.85
CA MET A 207 -0.82 4.42 -4.19
C MET A 207 -1.60 3.82 -3.02
N ALA A 208 -1.11 2.74 -2.42
CA ALA A 208 -1.72 2.07 -1.29
C ALA A 208 -1.86 3.02 -0.10
N THR A 209 -0.79 3.73 0.27
CA THR A 209 -0.79 4.69 1.38
C THR A 209 -1.82 5.80 1.18
N THR A 210 -1.92 6.33 -0.05
CA THR A 210 -2.92 7.34 -0.39
C THR A 210 -4.36 6.82 -0.22
N ALA A 211 -4.62 5.58 -0.65
CA ALA A 211 -5.92 4.93 -0.47
C ALA A 211 -6.23 4.64 1.01
N LEU A 212 -5.24 4.23 1.79
CA LEU A 212 -5.39 3.98 3.23
C LEU A 212 -5.72 5.27 4.00
N PHE A 213 -5.03 6.38 3.68
CA PHE A 213 -5.30 7.66 4.33
C PHE A 213 -6.69 8.21 3.99
N SER A 214 -7.12 8.06 2.74
CA SER A 214 -8.46 8.48 2.33
C SER A 214 -9.55 7.64 3.02
N ALA A 215 -9.33 6.32 3.14
CA ALA A 215 -10.22 5.41 3.86
C ALA A 215 -10.32 5.75 5.35
N VAL A 216 -9.18 5.96 6.04
CA VAL A 216 -9.16 6.36 7.45
C VAL A 216 -9.85 7.71 7.66
N ARG A 217 -9.58 8.68 6.79
CA ARG A 217 -10.27 9.98 6.83
C ARG A 217 -11.78 9.81 6.69
N ALA A 218 -12.24 8.95 5.78
CA ALA A 218 -13.67 8.70 5.57
C ALA A 218 -14.31 8.01 6.79
N VAL A 219 -13.64 7.02 7.40
CA VAL A 219 -14.11 6.40 8.66
C VAL A 219 -14.28 7.46 9.74
N PHE A 220 -13.24 8.27 9.98
CA PHE A 220 -13.30 9.27 11.03
C PHE A 220 -14.39 10.31 10.74
N SER A 221 -14.45 10.83 9.51
CA SER A 221 -15.49 11.79 9.10
C SER A 221 -16.89 11.24 9.29
N ASN A 222 -17.13 9.95 9.02
CA ASN A 222 -18.43 9.32 9.21
C ASN A 222 -18.84 9.30 10.69
N VAL A 223 -17.94 8.88 11.58
CA VAL A 223 -18.22 8.84 13.03
C VAL A 223 -18.47 10.25 13.58
N PHE A 224 -17.59 11.20 13.30
CA PHE A 224 -17.71 12.55 13.86
C PHE A 224 -18.81 13.40 13.20
N SER A 225 -19.13 13.18 11.92
CA SER A 225 -20.28 13.87 11.29
C SER A 225 -21.62 13.40 11.86
N ALA A 226 -21.74 12.13 12.26
CA ALA A 226 -22.93 11.63 12.96
C ALA A 226 -23.15 12.34 14.32
N MET A 227 -22.08 12.88 14.93
CA MET A 227 -22.13 13.68 16.16
C MET A 227 -22.61 15.12 15.94
N ALA A 228 -22.57 15.63 14.71
CA ALA A 228 -23.08 16.96 14.43
C ALA A 228 -24.62 16.92 14.39
N ALA A 229 -25.28 17.46 15.41
CA ALA A 229 -26.75 17.58 15.41
C ALA A 229 -27.24 18.42 14.19
N PRO A 230 -28.43 18.15 13.62
CA PRO A 230 -28.93 18.86 12.43
C PRO A 230 -29.12 20.37 12.59
N SER A 231 -29.05 20.90 13.82
CA SER A 231 -29.09 22.34 14.11
C SER A 231 -27.75 23.07 13.95
N THR A 232 -26.63 22.37 13.79
CA THR A 232 -25.29 23.00 13.77
C THR A 232 -24.90 23.56 12.40
N ALA A 233 -25.62 23.21 11.32
CA ALA A 233 -25.36 23.67 9.96
C ALA A 233 -25.59 25.18 9.72
N LYS A 234 -26.20 25.91 10.68
CA LYS A 234 -26.54 27.35 10.54
C LYS A 234 -25.62 28.32 11.29
N TRP A 235 -24.54 27.86 11.93
CA TRP A 235 -23.78 28.67 12.90
C TRP A 235 -22.50 29.33 12.38
N VAL A 236 -22.30 29.41 11.07
CA VAL A 236 -21.15 30.13 10.48
C VAL A 236 -21.29 31.66 10.61
N VAL A 237 -22.47 32.20 10.96
CA VAL A 237 -22.64 33.66 11.12
C VAL A 237 -23.64 33.98 12.24
N ARG A 238 -23.20 33.98 13.52
CA ARG A 238 -23.70 34.88 14.61
C ARG A 238 -23.31 34.40 16.02
N PRO A 239 -22.71 35.26 16.87
CA PRO A 239 -22.51 34.99 18.28
C PRO A 239 -23.71 35.52 19.10
N LEU A 240 -24.78 34.72 19.20
CA LEU A 240 -25.82 34.72 20.24
C LEU A 240 -27.11 34.11 19.67
N ARG A 241 -27.36 32.83 19.96
CA ARG A 241 -28.71 32.33 20.28
C ARG A 241 -28.59 30.90 20.80
N ARG A 242 -29.04 30.61 22.01
CA ARG A 242 -29.21 29.22 22.43
C ARG A 242 -30.45 28.69 21.71
N VAL A 243 -30.32 28.28 20.44
CA VAL A 243 -31.37 27.53 19.76
C VAL A 243 -31.27 26.12 20.35
N SER A 244 -32.28 25.75 21.13
CA SER A 244 -32.49 24.39 21.61
C SER A 244 -32.42 23.43 20.42
N GLY A 245 -31.25 22.83 20.20
CA GLY A 245 -31.07 21.79 19.22
C GLY A 245 -31.99 20.62 19.57
N LYS A 246 -32.56 19.96 18.55
CA LYS A 246 -33.26 18.69 18.75
C LYS A 246 -32.35 17.75 19.55
N LYS A 247 -32.70 17.50 20.82
CA LYS A 247 -32.05 16.52 21.68
C LYS A 247 -32.09 15.17 20.98
N TRP A 248 -30.99 14.43 21.05
CA TRP A 248 -31.00 13.02 20.64
C TRP A 248 -31.99 12.25 21.50
N THR A 249 -32.61 11.23 20.92
CA THR A 249 -33.28 10.21 21.73
C THR A 249 -32.23 9.47 22.54
N ALA A 250 -32.60 8.91 23.71
CA ALA A 250 -31.67 8.14 24.53
C ALA A 250 -30.99 7.02 23.73
N ALA A 251 -31.76 6.31 22.89
CA ALA A 251 -31.23 5.28 22.00
C ALA A 251 -30.21 5.80 20.97
N ALA A 252 -30.48 6.96 20.34
CA ALA A 252 -29.57 7.54 19.35
C ALA A 252 -28.28 8.10 19.98
N GLU A 253 -28.32 8.47 21.26
CA GLU A 253 -27.13 8.85 22.00
C GLU A 253 -26.28 7.65 22.39
N GLU A 254 -26.91 6.58 22.87
CA GLU A 254 -26.22 5.33 23.21
C GLU A 254 -25.51 4.73 21.99
N GLU A 255 -26.17 4.72 20.83
CA GLU A 255 -25.56 4.29 19.55
C GLU A 255 -24.31 5.12 19.19
N LYS A 256 -24.37 6.43 19.43
CA LYS A 256 -23.27 7.35 19.14
C LYS A 256 -22.10 7.17 20.10
N LEU A 257 -22.39 7.05 21.40
CA LEU A 257 -21.37 6.76 22.42
C LEU A 257 -20.67 5.43 22.10
N GLY A 258 -21.44 4.39 21.78
CA GLY A 258 -20.88 3.09 21.37
C GLY A 258 -20.03 3.19 20.10
N SER A 259 -20.38 4.07 19.15
CA SER A 259 -19.57 4.31 17.95
C SER A 259 -18.23 5.01 18.26
N LEU A 260 -18.18 5.87 19.28
CA LEU A 260 -16.93 6.51 19.73
C LEU A 260 -16.03 5.53 20.47
N GLU A 261 -16.61 4.69 21.32
CA GLU A 261 -15.89 3.65 22.06
C GLU A 261 -15.31 2.59 21.09
N ASP A 262 -16.08 2.12 20.11
CA ASP A 262 -15.59 1.23 19.04
C ASP A 262 -14.46 1.90 18.25
N LEU A 263 -14.62 3.17 17.89
CA LEU A 263 -13.58 3.91 17.19
C LEU A 263 -12.29 3.99 18.02
N GLU A 264 -12.39 4.29 19.31
CA GLU A 264 -11.24 4.39 20.21
C GLU A 264 -10.47 3.07 20.29
N GLY A 265 -11.19 1.96 20.48
CA GLY A 265 -10.60 0.62 20.54
C GLY A 265 -9.88 0.25 19.24
N ARG A 266 -10.51 0.52 18.09
CA ARG A 266 -9.96 0.18 16.77
C ARG A 266 -8.81 1.08 16.34
N VAL A 267 -8.78 2.34 16.79
CA VAL A 267 -7.65 3.24 16.55
C VAL A 267 -6.37 2.75 17.25
N GLY A 268 -6.48 2.05 18.38
CA GLY A 268 -5.33 1.41 19.01
C GLY A 268 -4.67 0.36 18.12
N VAL A 269 -5.47 -0.46 17.43
CA VAL A 269 -4.96 -1.44 16.44
C VAL A 269 -4.34 -0.72 15.25
N LEU A 270 -5.00 0.32 14.73
CA LEU A 270 -4.48 1.13 13.65
C LEU A 270 -3.11 1.73 14.00
N GLU A 271 -2.95 2.25 15.21
CA GLU A 271 -1.68 2.82 15.69
C GLU A 271 -0.55 1.79 15.64
N ALA A 272 -0.80 0.58 16.16
CA ALA A 272 0.18 -0.51 16.15
C ALA A 272 0.52 -0.95 14.72
N ASP A 273 -0.46 -0.98 13.81
CA ASP A 273 -0.25 -1.33 12.41
C ASP A 273 0.57 -0.26 11.67
N CYS A 274 0.30 1.03 11.93
CA CYS A 274 1.07 2.14 11.37
C CYS A 274 2.53 2.11 11.83
N GLU A 275 2.75 1.81 13.10
CA GLU A 275 4.07 1.71 13.70
C GLU A 275 4.90 0.58 13.08
N ARG A 276 4.29 -0.58 12.78
CA ARG A 276 5.00 -1.66 12.09
C ARG A 276 5.44 -1.25 10.68
N VAL A 277 4.53 -0.63 9.92
CA VAL A 277 4.83 -0.14 8.57
C VAL A 277 5.88 0.97 8.59
N PHE A 278 5.82 1.90 9.56
CA PHE A 278 6.85 2.91 9.78
C PHE A 278 8.23 2.28 9.97
N ARG A 279 8.35 1.26 10.84
CA ARG A 279 9.61 0.54 11.06
C ARG A 279 10.10 -0.17 9.80
N CYS A 280 9.21 -0.75 8.99
CA CYS A 280 9.60 -1.33 7.70
C CYS A 280 10.32 -0.29 6.81
N PHE A 281 9.78 0.92 6.67
CA PHE A 281 10.42 1.96 5.85
C PHE A 281 11.77 2.40 6.40
N VAL A 282 11.86 2.60 7.72
CA VAL A 282 13.13 2.93 8.39
C VAL A 282 14.16 1.83 8.16
N ASN A 283 13.77 0.57 8.36
CA ASN A 283 14.65 -0.58 8.17
C ASN A 283 15.12 -0.68 6.71
N THR A 284 14.21 -0.64 5.74
CA THR A 284 14.58 -0.68 4.31
C THR A 284 15.54 0.45 3.95
N ARG A 285 15.32 1.66 4.48
CA ARG A 285 16.23 2.79 4.26
C ARG A 285 17.60 2.56 4.88
N VAL A 286 17.66 2.01 6.10
CA VAL A 286 18.92 1.64 6.76
C VAL A 286 19.66 0.57 5.97
N THR A 287 18.96 -0.47 5.51
CA THR A 287 19.50 -1.52 4.64
C THR A 287 20.13 -0.90 3.39
N LEU A 288 19.40 -0.02 2.69
CA LEU A 288 19.94 0.69 1.52
C LEU A 288 21.17 1.53 1.85
N LEU A 289 21.16 2.31 2.93
CA LEU A 289 22.30 3.12 3.35
C LEU A 289 23.55 2.28 3.63
N ASN A 290 23.38 1.16 4.33
CA ASN A 290 24.46 0.24 4.66
C ASN A 290 25.05 -0.41 3.39
N SER A 291 24.21 -0.74 2.41
CA SER A 291 24.66 -1.28 1.12
C SER A 291 25.38 -0.25 0.24
N LEU A 292 24.98 1.03 0.32
CA LEU A 292 25.56 2.14 -0.46
C LEU A 292 26.85 2.69 0.15
N SER A 293 27.05 2.49 1.46
CA SER A 293 28.24 2.93 2.20
C SER A 293 28.89 1.74 2.91
N PRO A 294 29.51 0.79 2.18
CA PRO A 294 30.19 -0.32 2.83
C PRO A 294 31.30 0.25 3.71
N PHE A 295 31.19 0.06 5.03
CA PHE A 295 32.24 0.45 5.97
C PHE A 295 33.56 -0.16 5.49
N SER A 296 34.52 0.69 5.16
CA SER A 296 35.90 0.28 4.91
C SER A 296 36.43 -0.32 6.21
N SER A 297 36.47 -1.64 6.28
CA SER A 297 37.19 -2.39 7.30
C SER A 297 38.49 -2.93 6.73
#